data_AF-A0A895YEL4-F1
#
_entry.id   AF-A0A895YEL4-F1
#
_cell.length_a   1.000
_cell.length_b   1.000
_cell.length_c   1.000
_cell.angle_alpha   90.00
_cell.angle_beta   90.00
_cell.angle_gamma   90.00
#
_symmetry.space_group_name_H-M   'P 1'
#
loop_
_entity.id
_entity.type
_entity.pdbx_description
1 polymer ?
#
loop_
_entity_poly.entity_id
_entity_poly.type
_entity_poly.pdbx_seq_one_letter_code
_entity_poly.pdbx_strand_id
1 'polypeptide(L)'
;MNMRHNRRPPLRTSRMVPSRVSLRRGEPVQVACAVCGRWRLLERGMLRPHRADDGRTRCPGSGQRITVDEQPEQWLARLRLAERNPSMR
;
A
#
# COMPACT_ATOMS: atom_id res chain seq x y z
N MET A 1 -19.27 8.94 -3.11
CA MET A 1 -19.12 7.52 -3.53
C MET A 1 -18.75 6.66 -2.34
N ASN A 2 -19.48 5.56 -2.12
CA ASN A 2 -19.16 4.61 -1.04
C ASN A 2 -18.17 3.56 -1.57
N MET A 3 -16.98 3.47 -0.98
CA MET A 3 -15.97 2.50 -1.42
C MET A 3 -16.27 1.11 -0.87
N ARG A 4 -16.50 0.15 -1.76
CA ARG A 4 -16.72 -1.25 -1.35
C ARG A 4 -15.42 -1.85 -0.82
N HIS A 5 -15.36 -2.22 0.45
CA HIS A 5 -14.21 -2.96 0.98
C HIS A 5 -14.14 -4.39 0.41
N ASN A 6 -12.95 -5.00 0.44
CA ASN A 6 -12.73 -6.37 -0.05
C ASN A 6 -12.87 -7.46 1.03
N ARG A 7 -13.31 -7.11 2.25
CA ARG A 7 -13.45 -8.03 3.41
C ARG A 7 -12.17 -8.71 3.90
N ARG A 8 -11.00 -8.40 3.35
CA ARG A 8 -9.72 -8.95 3.82
C ARG A 8 -9.28 -8.26 5.12
N PRO A 9 -8.44 -8.92 5.95
CA PRO A 9 -7.86 -8.30 7.13
C PRO A 9 -7.13 -6.99 6.77
N PRO A 10 -7.22 -5.93 7.60
CA PRO A 10 -6.47 -4.70 7.38
C PRO A 10 -4.96 -4.96 7.36
N LEU A 11 -4.24 -4.28 6.48
CA LEU A 11 -2.78 -4.27 6.49
C LEU A 11 -2.28 -3.03 7.23
N ARG A 12 -1.10 -3.14 7.84
CA ARG A 12 -0.44 -2.03 8.54
C ARG A 12 0.81 -1.63 7.79
N THR A 13 1.02 -0.34 7.54
CA THR A 13 2.18 0.13 6.77
C THR A 13 3.51 -0.29 7.43
N SER A 14 3.57 -0.26 8.77
CA SER A 14 4.73 -0.70 9.55
C SER A 14 5.10 -2.18 9.37
N ARG A 15 4.19 -3.00 8.85
CA ARG A 15 4.42 -4.44 8.58
C ARG A 15 4.61 -4.73 7.09
N MET A 16 4.41 -3.75 6.22
CA MET A 16 4.65 -3.90 4.80
C MET A 16 6.13 -3.74 4.48
N VAL A 17 6.55 -4.30 3.33
CA VAL A 17 7.88 -4.01 2.77
C VAL A 17 7.95 -2.50 2.50
N PRO A 18 8.96 -1.77 3.02
CA PRO A 18 9.04 -0.32 2.89
C PRO A 18 9.02 0.17 1.43
N SER A 19 9.59 -0.60 0.51
CA SER A 19 9.59 -0.29 -0.94
C SER A 19 8.24 -0.49 -1.63
N ARG A 20 7.23 -1.02 -0.94
CA ARG A 20 5.84 -1.19 -1.41
C ARG A 20 4.86 -0.19 -0.81
N VAL A 21 5.38 0.79 -0.06
CA VAL A 21 4.62 1.87 0.55
C VAL A 21 5.35 3.18 0.27
N SER A 22 4.61 4.26 -0.01
CA SER A 22 5.13 5.62 -0.04
C SER A 22 4.38 6.45 0.99
N LEU A 23 5.10 6.91 2.01
CA LEU A 23 4.61 7.83 3.04
C LEU A 23 5.34 9.19 2.95
N ARG A 24 5.69 9.64 1.75
CA ARG A 24 6.40 10.92 1.56
C ARG A 24 5.59 12.07 2.17
N ARG A 25 6.25 12.93 2.95
CA ARG A 25 5.63 14.07 3.61
C ARG A 25 5.10 15.06 2.56
N GLY A 26 3.84 15.46 2.68
CA GLY A 26 3.18 16.38 1.75
C GLY A 26 2.63 15.71 0.48
N GLU A 27 2.87 14.42 0.27
CA GLU A 27 2.33 13.66 -0.85
C GLU A 27 1.19 12.74 -0.42
N PRO A 28 0.26 12.40 -1.32
CA PRO A 28 -0.72 11.35 -1.06
C PRO A 28 -0.04 10.01 -0.76
N VAL A 29 -0.52 9.31 0.26
CA VAL A 29 -0.05 7.96 0.59
C VAL A 29 -0.31 7.01 -0.59
N GLN A 30 0.70 6.24 -0.98
CA GLN A 30 0.59 5.24 -2.02
C GLN A 30 1.04 3.88 -1.51
N VAL A 31 0.38 2.83 -1.97
CA VAL A 31 0.69 1.45 -1.60
C VAL A 31 0.62 0.57 -2.84
N ALA A 32 1.63 -0.28 -3.03
CA ALA A 32 1.59 -1.32 -4.03
C ALA A 32 0.57 -2.39 -3.61
N CYS A 33 -0.39 -2.68 -4.48
CA CYS A 33 -1.39 -3.71 -4.22
C CYS A 33 -0.69 -5.05 -3.89
N ALA A 34 -1.09 -5.69 -2.79
CA ALA A 34 -0.53 -6.99 -2.38
C ALA A 34 -0.97 -8.15 -3.30
N VAL A 35 -1.91 -7.90 -4.23
CA VAL A 35 -2.41 -8.91 -5.18
C VAL A 35 -1.79 -8.73 -6.56
N CYS A 36 -1.94 -7.56 -7.18
CA CYS A 36 -1.44 -7.32 -8.54
C CYS A 36 -0.15 -6.50 -8.62
N GLY A 37 0.44 -6.11 -7.49
CA GLY A 37 1.70 -5.37 -7.43
C GLY A 37 1.66 -3.91 -7.90
N ARG A 38 0.58 -3.46 -8.54
CA ARG A 38 0.48 -2.09 -9.06
C ARG A 38 0.27 -1.06 -7.95
N TRP A 39 0.93 0.09 -8.07
CA TRP A 39 0.82 1.22 -7.14
C TRP A 39 -0.54 1.88 -7.20
N ARG A 40 -1.14 2.14 -6.03
CA ARG A 40 -2.43 2.82 -5.92
C ARG A 40 -2.39 3.83 -4.79
N LEU A 41 -3.12 4.92 -4.99
CA LEU A 41 -3.38 5.88 -3.92
C LEU A 41 -4.21 5.23 -2.81
N LEU A 42 -3.95 5.67 -1.59
CA LEU A 42 -4.83 5.41 -0.45
C LEU A 42 -5.88 6.51 -0.37
N GLU A 43 -7.14 6.11 -0.28
CA GLU A 43 -8.28 7.02 -0.13
C GLU A 43 -9.12 6.53 1.05
N ARG A 44 -9.35 7.39 2.05
CA ARG A 44 -10.14 7.06 3.25
C ARG A 44 -9.66 5.78 3.96
N GLY A 45 -8.34 5.57 4.06
CA GLY A 45 -7.74 4.38 4.67
C GLY A 45 -7.92 3.09 3.86
N MET A 46 -8.27 3.19 2.57
CA MET A 46 -8.45 2.04 1.69
C MET A 46 -7.71 2.21 0.36
N LEU A 47 -7.21 1.11 -0.17
CA LEU A 47 -6.57 1.09 -1.48
C LEU A 47 -7.61 1.43 -2.56
N ARG A 48 -7.35 2.47 -3.36
CA ARG A 48 -8.29 2.95 -4.39
C ARG A 48 -8.74 1.79 -5.30
N PRO A 49 -10.03 1.68 -5.65
CA PRO A 49 -10.53 0.59 -6.47
C PRO A 49 -9.81 0.52 -7.82
N HIS A 50 -9.47 -0.69 -8.28
CA HIS A 50 -8.77 -0.90 -9.54
C HIS A 50 -9.12 -2.26 -10.17
N ARG A 51 -8.72 -2.45 -11.41
CA ARG A 51 -8.93 -3.70 -12.15
C ARG A 51 -7.75 -4.66 -11.97
N ALA A 52 -8.00 -5.96 -12.15
CA ALA A 52 -6.97 -6.98 -12.26
C ALA A 52 -6.19 -6.80 -13.58
N ASP A 53 -5.22 -7.67 -13.85
CA ASP A 53 -4.33 -7.51 -15.01
C ASP A 53 -5.07 -7.71 -16.34
N ASP A 54 -6.19 -8.44 -16.32
CA ASP A 54 -7.14 -8.56 -17.43
C ASP A 54 -7.86 -7.26 -17.82
N GLY A 55 -7.71 -6.18 -17.03
CA GLY A 55 -8.38 -4.90 -17.23
C GLY A 55 -9.90 -4.91 -17.05
N ARG A 56 -10.51 -6.08 -16.82
CA ARG A 56 -11.97 -6.29 -16.81
C ARG A 56 -12.47 -6.61 -15.41
N THR A 57 -11.85 -7.55 -14.71
CA THR A 57 -12.31 -7.95 -13.38
C THR A 57 -11.81 -6.98 -12.33
N ARG A 58 -12.57 -6.85 -11.24
CA ARG A 58 -12.12 -6.06 -10.09
C ARG A 58 -10.99 -6.80 -9.40
N CYS A 59 -9.85 -6.14 -9.17
CA CYS A 59 -8.75 -6.79 -8.45
C CYS A 59 -9.21 -7.16 -7.02
N PRO A 60 -8.94 -8.39 -6.52
CA PRO A 60 -9.25 -8.79 -5.15
C PRO A 60 -8.62 -7.88 -4.07
N GLY A 61 -7.53 -7.18 -4.39
CA GLY A 61 -6.90 -6.18 -3.52
C GLY A 61 -7.58 -4.81 -3.51
N SER A 62 -8.55 -4.55 -4.39
CA SER A 62 -9.25 -3.27 -4.46
C SER A 62 -10.09 -3.00 -3.21
N GLY A 63 -9.98 -1.83 -2.59
CA GLY A 63 -10.70 -1.54 -1.35
C GLY A 63 -10.13 -2.30 -0.14
N GLN A 64 -8.88 -2.74 -0.24
CA GLN A 64 -8.11 -3.26 0.90
C GLN A 64 -7.98 -2.15 1.95
N ARG A 65 -8.35 -2.43 3.20
CA ARG A 65 -8.08 -1.50 4.31
C ARG A 65 -6.60 -1.48 4.62
N ILE A 66 -6.04 -0.29 4.70
CA ILE A 66 -4.66 -0.03 5.11
C ILE A 66 -4.70 0.93 6.29
N THR A 67 -4.13 0.51 7.41
CA THR A 67 -3.87 1.36 8.56
C THR A 67 -2.48 1.96 8.39
N VAL A 68 -2.42 3.29 8.26
CA VAL A 68 -1.15 4.02 8.30
C VAL A 68 -0.79 4.20 9.78
N ASP A 69 0.17 3.39 10.26
CA ASP A 69 0.53 3.28 11.67
C ASP A 69 2.01 3.63 11.95
N GLU A 70 2.68 4.21 10.97
CA GLU A 70 4.04 4.74 11.09
C GLU A 70 4.12 6.14 10.47
N GLN A 71 5.03 6.96 10.98
CA GLN A 71 5.29 8.30 10.48
C GLN A 71 6.18 8.27 9.22
N PRO A 72 6.10 9.28 8.33
CA PRO A 72 6.97 9.42 7.16
C PRO A 72 8.47 9.21 7.45
N GLU A 73 8.96 9.75 8.56
CA GLU A 73 10.37 9.68 8.93
C GLU A 73 10.78 8.25 9.34
N GLN A 74 9.88 7.52 10.01
CA GLN A 74 10.08 6.13 10.41
C GLN A 74 10.10 5.21 9.18
N TRP A 75 9.16 5.41 8.26
CA TRP A 75 9.14 4.70 6.98
C TRP A 75 10.41 4.97 6.16
N LEU A 76 10.86 6.22 6.08
CA LEU A 76 12.07 6.58 5.34
C LEU A 76 13.33 5.95 5.95
N ALA A 77 13.42 5.89 7.29
CA ALA A 77 14.49 5.18 7.97
C ALA A 77 14.49 3.68 7.63
N ARG A 78 13.32 3.03 7.68
CA ARG A 78 13.14 1.62 7.29
C ARG A 78 13.51 1.37 5.83
N LEU A 79 13.11 2.26 4.91
CA LEU A 79 13.43 2.15 3.48
C LEU A 79 14.95 2.21 3.26
N ARG A 80 15.64 3.19 3.86
CA ARG A 80 17.11 3.32 3.75
C ARG A 80 17.85 2.12 4.31
N LEU A 81 17.36 1.53 5.40
CA LEU A 81 17.94 0.30 5.97
C LEU A 81 17.77 -0.88 5.00
N ALA A 82 16.60 -1.03 4.39
CA ALA A 82 16.34 -2.09 3.40
C ALA A 82 17.17 -1.92 2.11
N GLU A 83 17.41 -0.68 1.66
CA GLU A 83 18.24 -0.41 0.49
C GLU A 83 19.72 -0.74 0.72
N ARG A 84 20.22 -0.58 1.95
CA ARG A 84 21.61 -0.91 2.32
C ARG A 84 21.86 -2.41 2.48
N ASN A 85 20.82 -3.20 2.76
CA ASN A 85 20.87 -4.66 2.87
C ASN A 85 20.05 -5.31 1.75
N PRO A 86 20.62 -5.45 0.52
CA PRO A 86 19.90 -5.99 -0.63
C PRO A 86 19.45 -7.46 -0.45
N SER A 87 19.93 -8.15 0.59
CA SER A 87 19.56 -9.52 0.98
C SER A 87 18.22 -9.65 1.73
N MET A 88 17.49 -8.56 1.99
CA MET A 88 16.15 -8.56 2.61
C MET A 88 15.02 -8.23 1.61
N ARG A 89 15.08 -8.82 0.41
CA ARG A 89 14.06 -8.62 -0.65
C ARG A 89 13.00 -9.71 -0.67
#